data_AF-A0A1J5TSF6-F1
#
_entry.id   AF-A0A1J5TSF6-F1
#
_cell.length_a   1.000
_cell.length_b   1.000
_cell.length_c   1.000
_cell.angle_alpha   90.00
_cell.angle_beta   90.00
_cell.angle_gamma   90.00
#
_symmetry.space_group_name_H-M   'P 1'
#
loop_
_entity.id
_entity.type
_entity.pdbx_description
1 polymer ?
#
loop_
_entity_poly.entity_id
_entity_poly.type
_entity_poly.pdbx_seq_one_letter_code
_entity_poly.pdbx_strand_id
1 'polypeptide(L)'
;MNRRIVKDEQAVSPVIAVILMVAITVVLAAVLYVWASSFLAGTNKQAPIGAMAPSAAGDDWRVEIIKMTPSVSVNSVEWFLKDTSGNTAQSGFVSDVYGYYVGADSDGDGAGDMCIVFSDNDFDGKLTPGDKFDASSDCLGFSLNGYAFSLKFNPTGDQIYEVNF
;
A
#
# COMPACT_ATOMS: atom_id res chain seq x y z
N MET A 1 -16.66 8.54 80.57
CA MET A 1 -17.22 9.51 79.61
C MET A 1 -16.71 9.15 78.24
N ASN A 2 -17.57 8.60 77.36
CA ASN A 2 -17.16 8.08 76.06
C ASN A 2 -17.39 9.15 74.99
N ARG A 3 -16.34 9.56 74.28
CA ARG A 3 -16.45 10.50 73.15
C ARG A 3 -16.87 9.73 71.90
N ARG A 4 -18.03 10.09 71.35
CA ARG A 4 -18.57 9.56 70.09
C ARG A 4 -17.99 10.37 68.94
N ILE A 5 -17.26 9.73 68.02
CA ILE A 5 -16.73 10.35 66.81
C ILE A 5 -17.90 10.47 65.82
N VAL A 6 -18.36 11.69 65.57
CA VAL A 6 -19.30 11.97 64.46
C VAL A 6 -18.45 12.14 63.22
N LYS A 7 -18.61 11.25 62.22
CA LYS A 7 -18.05 11.46 60.88
C LYS A 7 -19.08 12.24 60.07
N ASP A 8 -18.73 13.46 59.67
CA ASP A 8 -19.48 14.20 58.65
C ASP A 8 -19.21 13.56 57.29
N GLU A 9 -20.15 12.74 56.81
CA GLU A 9 -20.20 12.30 55.41
C GLU A 9 -20.99 13.33 54.61
N GLN A 10 -20.43 14.53 54.42
CA GLN A 10 -20.99 15.49 53.47
C GLN A 10 -20.72 15.00 52.05
N ALA A 11 -21.78 14.51 51.40
CA ALA A 11 -21.75 14.15 49.99
C ALA A 11 -21.45 15.39 49.12
N VAL A 12 -20.64 15.18 48.08
CA VAL A 12 -20.33 16.19 47.06
C VAL A 12 -21.64 16.71 46.46
N SER A 13 -21.77 18.03 46.27
CA SER A 13 -23.03 18.61 45.79
C SER A 13 -23.42 18.03 44.41
N PRO A 14 -24.72 17.84 44.13
CA PRO A 14 -25.17 17.21 42.88
C PRO A 14 -24.63 17.91 41.62
N VAL A 15 -24.54 19.23 41.64
CA VAL A 15 -24.05 20.03 40.50
C VAL A 15 -22.54 19.91 40.35
N ILE A 16 -21.79 19.95 41.47
CA ILE A 16 -20.33 19.85 41.45
C ILE A 16 -19.91 18.45 41.00
N ALA A 17 -20.63 17.42 41.41
CA ALA A 17 -20.39 16.04 40.97
C ALA A 17 -20.49 15.90 39.45
N VAL A 18 -21.50 16.52 38.83
CA VAL A 18 -21.69 16.47 37.37
C VAL A 18 -20.56 17.20 36.65
N ILE A 19 -20.17 18.39 37.11
CA ILE A 19 -19.08 19.16 36.49
C ILE A 19 -17.77 18.37 36.53
N LEU A 20 -17.45 17.74 37.66
CA LEU A 20 -16.24 16.93 37.81
C LEU A 20 -16.26 15.69 36.90
N MET A 21 -17.41 15.01 36.82
CA MET A 21 -17.57 13.85 35.94
C MET A 21 -17.41 14.22 34.46
N VAL A 22 -18.04 15.32 34.03
CA VAL A 22 -17.94 15.81 32.65
C VAL A 22 -16.51 16.26 32.34
N ALA A 23 -15.84 16.94 33.27
CA ALA A 23 -14.46 17.38 33.08
C ALA A 23 -13.51 16.19 32.84
N ILE A 24 -13.60 15.14 33.67
CA ILE A 24 -12.73 13.95 33.52
C ILE A 24 -13.02 13.22 32.20
N THR A 25 -14.31 13.06 31.84
CA THR A 25 -14.68 12.36 30.60
C THR A 25 -14.20 13.09 29.35
N VAL A 26 -14.28 14.42 29.31
CA VAL A 26 -13.76 15.23 28.18
C VAL A 26 -12.25 15.09 28.07
N VAL A 27 -11.53 15.13 29.20
CA VAL A 27 -10.07 14.95 29.21
C VAL A 27 -9.70 13.55 28.74
N LEU A 28 -10.36 12.49 29.25
CA LEU A 28 -10.11 11.12 28.82
C LEU A 28 -10.40 10.93 27.33
N ALA A 29 -11.50 11.50 26.82
CA ALA A 29 -11.83 11.45 25.40
C ALA A 29 -10.78 12.15 24.53
N ALA A 30 -10.28 13.32 24.96
CA ALA A 30 -9.23 14.05 24.24
C ALA A 30 -7.89 13.30 24.24
N VAL A 31 -7.48 12.74 25.38
CA VAL A 31 -6.25 11.93 25.48
C VAL A 31 -6.35 10.66 24.63
N LEU A 32 -7.49 9.96 24.69
CA LEU A 32 -7.76 8.80 23.85
C LEU A 32 -7.75 9.17 22.36
N TYR A 33 -8.30 10.32 21.97
CA TYR A 33 -8.26 10.79 20.59
C TYR A 33 -6.84 11.03 20.09
N VAL A 34 -6.00 11.72 20.86
CA VAL A 34 -4.59 11.97 20.48
C VAL A 34 -3.81 10.66 20.40
N TRP A 35 -3.99 9.75 21.35
CA TRP A 35 -3.37 8.43 21.33
C TRP A 35 -3.85 7.57 20.15
N ALA A 36 -5.16 7.52 19.90
CA ALA A 36 -5.75 6.78 18.78
C ALA A 36 -5.35 7.38 17.42
N SER A 37 -5.23 8.71 17.32
CA SER A 37 -4.74 9.37 16.11
C SER A 37 -3.30 8.99 15.78
N SER A 38 -2.47 8.74 16.79
CA SER A 38 -1.10 8.24 16.61
C SER A 38 -1.06 6.78 16.15
N PHE A 39 -2.05 5.97 16.55
CA PHE A 39 -2.22 4.60 16.06
C PHE A 39 -2.79 4.55 14.64
N LEU A 40 -3.74 5.43 14.30
CA LEU A 40 -4.33 5.52 12.96
C LEU A 40 -3.38 6.17 11.94
N ALA A 41 -2.57 7.15 12.36
CA ALA A 41 -1.46 7.68 11.57
C ALA A 41 -0.25 6.72 11.55
N GLY A 42 -0.30 5.66 12.36
CA GLY A 42 0.80 4.76 12.66
C GLY A 42 0.78 3.48 11.86
N THR A 43 0.99 3.58 10.55
CA THR A 43 1.92 2.64 9.93
C THR A 43 2.94 3.47 9.17
N ASN A 44 4.05 3.80 9.82
CA ASN A 44 5.31 4.07 9.12
C ASN A 44 5.71 2.78 8.40
N LYS A 45 4.97 2.41 7.34
CA LYS A 45 5.35 1.27 6.51
C LYS A 45 6.55 1.76 5.75
N GLN A 46 7.74 1.46 6.24
CA GLN A 46 8.95 1.78 5.52
C GLN A 46 8.84 1.18 4.12
N ALA A 47 9.06 2.01 3.10
CA ALA A 47 9.03 1.54 1.73
C ALA A 47 10.03 0.37 1.57
N PRO A 48 9.62 -0.71 0.90
CA PRO A 48 10.52 -1.81 0.67
C PRO A 48 11.66 -1.37 -0.24
N ILE A 49 12.82 -1.97 -0.03
CA ILE A 49 13.95 -1.84 -0.94
C ILE A 49 13.88 -3.03 -1.89
N GLY A 50 13.53 -2.73 -3.14
CA GLY A 50 13.47 -3.69 -4.23
C GLY A 50 14.69 -3.59 -5.15
N ALA A 51 15.05 -4.70 -5.79
CA ALA A 51 15.90 -4.71 -6.96
C ALA A 51 15.26 -5.63 -8.00
N MET A 52 15.17 -5.16 -9.24
CA MET A 52 14.60 -5.93 -10.35
C MET A 52 15.60 -5.99 -11.50
N ALA A 53 15.60 -7.09 -12.24
CA ALA A 53 16.34 -7.23 -13.49
C ALA A 53 15.38 -7.21 -14.67
N PRO A 54 15.57 -6.31 -15.64
CA PRO A 54 14.87 -6.38 -16.91
C PRO A 54 15.54 -7.44 -17.79
N SER A 55 14.74 -8.13 -18.59
CA SER A 55 15.15 -9.07 -19.61
C SER A 55 14.30 -8.83 -20.85
N ALA A 56 14.95 -8.53 -21.97
CA ALA A 56 14.30 -8.36 -23.26
C ALA A 56 14.11 -9.73 -23.93
N ALA A 57 12.92 -9.99 -24.44
CA ALA A 57 12.61 -11.14 -25.28
C ALA A 57 12.08 -10.65 -26.65
N GLY A 58 12.94 -9.95 -27.40
CA GLY A 58 12.53 -9.27 -28.63
C GLY A 58 11.93 -7.89 -28.30
N ASP A 59 10.71 -7.62 -28.79
CA ASP A 59 9.97 -6.39 -28.46
C ASP A 59 9.17 -6.52 -27.14
N ASP A 60 9.02 -7.75 -26.63
CA ASP A 60 8.41 -8.03 -25.33
C ASP A 60 9.46 -8.00 -24.21
N TRP A 61 9.02 -7.63 -23.01
CA TRP A 61 9.90 -7.42 -21.87
C TRP A 61 9.43 -8.20 -20.64
N ARG A 62 10.40 -8.73 -19.90
CA ARG A 62 10.19 -9.37 -18.61
C ARG A 62 10.99 -8.65 -17.54
N VAL A 63 10.38 -8.33 -16.41
CA VAL A 63 11.06 -7.77 -15.25
C VAL A 63 10.95 -8.75 -14.10
N GLU A 64 12.08 -9.34 -13.68
CA GLU A 64 12.14 -10.28 -12.55
C GLU A 64 12.58 -9.55 -11.28
N ILE A 65 11.92 -9.82 -10.16
CA ILE A 65 12.31 -9.30 -8.86
C ILE A 65 13.46 -10.14 -8.31
N ILE A 66 14.65 -9.54 -8.18
CA ILE A 66 15.85 -10.22 -7.61
C ILE A 66 15.87 -10.09 -6.09
N LYS A 67 15.38 -8.96 -5.58
CA LYS A 67 15.39 -8.67 -4.14
C LYS A 67 14.17 -7.83 -3.77
N MET A 68 13.57 -8.16 -2.64
CA MET A 68 12.55 -7.34 -2.01
C MET A 68 12.72 -7.44 -0.49
N THR A 69 12.90 -6.32 0.21
CA THR A 69 13.06 -6.32 1.67
C THR A 69 12.44 -5.07 2.30
N PRO A 70 11.42 -5.22 3.17
CA PRO A 70 10.61 -6.43 3.42
C PRO A 70 9.77 -6.84 2.20
N SER A 71 9.26 -8.08 2.16
CA SER A 71 8.26 -8.46 1.15
C SER A 71 6.96 -7.69 1.38
N VAL A 72 6.35 -7.23 0.28
CA VAL A 72 5.16 -6.37 0.31
C VAL A 72 4.01 -7.02 -0.43
N SER A 73 2.78 -6.85 0.07
CA SER A 73 1.60 -7.40 -0.60
C SER A 73 1.32 -6.68 -1.92
N VAL A 74 0.84 -7.44 -2.91
CA VAL A 74 0.44 -6.92 -4.24
C VAL A 74 -0.60 -5.80 -4.16
N ASN A 75 -1.44 -5.78 -3.11
CA ASN A 75 -2.45 -4.74 -2.89
C ASN A 75 -1.88 -3.39 -2.45
N SER A 76 -0.60 -3.34 -2.08
CA SER A 76 0.07 -2.12 -1.58
C SER A 76 1.07 -1.55 -2.59
N VAL A 77 1.12 -2.12 -3.80
CA VAL A 77 2.07 -1.72 -4.84
C VAL A 77 1.31 -1.34 -6.10
N GLU A 78 1.70 -0.20 -6.66
CA GLU A 78 1.25 0.28 -7.96
C GLU A 78 2.40 0.18 -8.95
N TRP A 79 2.10 -0.21 -10.17
CA TRP A 79 3.05 -0.25 -11.27
C TRP A 79 2.79 0.90 -12.23
N PHE A 80 3.85 1.38 -12.85
CA PHE A 80 3.83 2.49 -13.80
C PHE A 80 4.73 2.15 -14.98
N LEU A 81 4.16 2.21 -16.17
CA LEU A 81 4.90 2.24 -17.41
C LEU A 81 5.08 3.71 -17.81
N LYS A 82 6.32 4.17 -17.89
CA LYS A 82 6.70 5.53 -18.31
C LYS A 82 7.26 5.48 -19.72
N ASP A 83 6.85 6.42 -20.56
CA ASP A 83 7.42 6.64 -21.90
C ASP A 83 8.82 7.28 -21.80
N THR A 84 9.53 7.32 -22.92
CA THR A 84 10.80 8.02 -23.19
C THR A 84 10.82 9.49 -22.73
N SER A 85 9.64 10.13 -22.65
CA SER A 85 9.49 11.51 -22.15
C SER A 85 9.27 11.60 -20.62
N GLY A 86 9.24 10.47 -19.91
CA GLY A 86 8.99 10.39 -18.47
C GLY A 86 7.52 10.45 -18.05
N ASN A 87 6.60 10.53 -19.01
CA ASN A 87 5.15 10.54 -18.74
C ASN A 87 4.65 9.11 -18.51
N THR A 88 3.67 8.94 -17.60
CA THR A 88 3.00 7.65 -17.40
C THR A 88 2.15 7.30 -18.63
N ALA A 89 2.55 6.28 -19.37
CA ALA A 89 1.80 5.70 -20.47
C ALA A 89 0.65 4.83 -19.95
N GLN A 90 0.93 4.00 -18.94
CA GLN A 90 -0.07 3.16 -18.28
C GLN A 90 0.32 2.93 -16.81
N SER A 91 -0.68 2.72 -15.96
CA SER A 91 -0.47 2.40 -14.55
C SER A 91 -1.65 1.63 -13.99
N GLY A 92 -1.41 0.86 -12.93
CA GLY A 92 -2.45 0.12 -12.22
C GLY A 92 -1.94 -0.47 -10.92
N PHE A 93 -2.81 -1.15 -10.18
CA PHE A 93 -2.37 -1.94 -9.03
C PHE A 93 -1.79 -3.26 -9.49
N VAL A 94 -0.81 -3.78 -8.74
CA VAL A 94 -0.26 -5.12 -9.01
C VAL A 94 -1.33 -6.21 -8.78
N SER A 95 -2.29 -5.97 -7.89
CA SER A 95 -3.44 -6.86 -7.68
C SER A 95 -4.30 -7.06 -8.92
N ASP A 96 -4.42 -6.03 -9.77
CA ASP A 96 -5.34 -6.04 -10.92
C ASP A 96 -4.75 -6.85 -12.08
N VAL A 97 -3.43 -6.97 -12.12
CA VAL A 97 -2.68 -7.72 -13.13
C VAL A 97 -2.17 -9.06 -12.60
N TYR A 98 -2.59 -9.45 -11.40
CA TYR A 98 -2.18 -10.69 -10.73
C TYR A 98 -2.86 -11.92 -11.36
N GLY A 99 -2.07 -12.86 -11.86
CA GLY A 99 -2.58 -14.16 -12.33
C GLY A 99 -3.24 -14.13 -13.71
N TYR A 100 -3.14 -13.01 -14.43
CA TYR A 100 -3.56 -12.91 -15.83
C TYR A 100 -2.44 -13.33 -16.79
N TYR A 101 -2.82 -13.61 -18.03
CA TYR A 101 -1.90 -13.81 -19.15
C TYR A 101 -1.95 -12.59 -20.07
N VAL A 102 -0.83 -12.31 -20.74
CA VAL A 102 -0.76 -11.21 -21.71
C VAL A 102 -1.85 -11.39 -22.77
N GLY A 103 -2.62 -10.34 -23.03
CA GLY A 103 -3.72 -10.39 -24.00
C GLY A 103 -5.01 -10.99 -23.46
N ALA A 104 -5.09 -11.31 -22.15
CA ALA A 104 -6.36 -11.59 -21.52
C ALA A 104 -7.26 -10.35 -21.56
N ASP A 105 -8.58 -10.54 -21.58
CA ASP A 105 -9.56 -9.48 -21.41
C ASP A 105 -9.91 -9.32 -19.91
N SER A 106 -10.09 -8.09 -19.43
CA SER A 106 -10.37 -7.87 -18.00
C SER A 106 -11.78 -8.32 -17.65
N ASP A 107 -12.71 -8.32 -18.62
CA ASP A 107 -14.14 -8.39 -18.33
C ASP A 107 -15.01 -9.06 -19.42
N GLY A 108 -14.49 -9.60 -20.53
CA GLY A 108 -15.34 -10.08 -21.64
C GLY A 108 -16.11 -8.99 -22.41
N ASP A 109 -16.05 -7.74 -21.93
CA ASP A 109 -16.86 -6.60 -22.39
C ASP A 109 -16.06 -5.60 -23.26
N GLY A 110 -14.83 -5.97 -23.68
CA GLY A 110 -13.96 -5.09 -24.47
C GLY A 110 -13.24 -4.02 -23.66
N ALA A 111 -13.16 -4.16 -22.34
CA ALA A 111 -12.15 -3.48 -21.53
C ALA A 111 -10.78 -4.03 -21.96
N GLY A 112 -9.99 -3.18 -22.61
CA GLY A 112 -8.86 -3.58 -23.46
C GLY A 112 -7.84 -4.51 -22.82
N ASP A 113 -7.14 -5.25 -23.67
CA ASP A 113 -6.21 -6.33 -23.35
C ASP A 113 -5.18 -6.02 -22.25
N MET A 114 -4.90 -7.02 -21.40
CA MET A 114 -3.96 -6.90 -20.29
C MET A 114 -2.57 -7.07 -20.86
N CYS A 115 -1.91 -5.96 -21.14
CA CYS A 115 -0.60 -5.99 -21.77
C CYS A 115 0.56 -6.08 -20.77
N ILE A 116 0.29 -5.79 -19.50
CA ILE A 116 1.21 -5.97 -18.39
C ILE A 116 0.56 -6.94 -17.42
N VAL A 117 1.28 -8.02 -17.12
CA VAL A 117 0.80 -9.07 -16.22
C VAL A 117 1.84 -9.38 -15.16
N PHE A 118 1.38 -9.72 -13.96
CA PHE A 118 2.20 -10.15 -12.86
C PHE A 118 2.03 -11.65 -12.63
N SER A 119 3.14 -12.37 -12.68
CA SER A 119 3.22 -13.78 -12.36
C SER A 119 3.98 -13.96 -11.06
N ASP A 120 3.21 -14.31 -10.04
CA ASP A 120 3.69 -14.77 -8.74
C ASP A 120 4.24 -16.20 -8.88
N ASN A 121 5.48 -16.41 -8.44
CA ASN A 121 6.15 -17.70 -8.55
C ASN A 121 5.89 -18.62 -7.35
N ASP A 122 5.61 -18.06 -6.17
CA ASP A 122 5.39 -18.82 -4.93
C ASP A 122 3.93 -18.79 -4.44
N PHE A 123 3.05 -18.06 -5.14
CA PHE A 123 1.63 -17.88 -4.88
C PHE A 123 1.34 -17.33 -3.47
N ASP A 124 2.27 -16.56 -2.89
CA ASP A 124 2.12 -16.01 -1.55
C ASP A 124 1.33 -14.68 -1.51
N GLY A 125 0.98 -14.12 -2.69
CA GLY A 125 0.22 -12.88 -2.82
C GLY A 125 1.02 -11.63 -2.43
N LYS A 126 2.35 -11.72 -2.48
CA LYS A 126 3.30 -10.64 -2.21
C LYS A 126 4.28 -10.53 -3.37
N LEU A 127 5.08 -9.48 -3.32
CA LEU A 127 6.24 -9.31 -4.17
C LEU A 127 7.43 -9.92 -3.42
N THR A 128 7.86 -11.09 -3.87
CA THR A 128 9.02 -11.82 -3.37
C THR A 128 10.07 -11.98 -4.48
N PRO A 129 11.32 -12.30 -4.12
CA PRO A 129 12.33 -12.63 -5.13
C PRO A 129 11.92 -13.85 -5.97
N GLY A 130 11.97 -13.69 -7.30
CA GLY A 130 11.56 -14.71 -8.28
C GLY A 130 10.24 -14.41 -8.99
N ASP A 131 9.47 -13.45 -8.50
CA ASP A 131 8.27 -12.97 -9.20
C ASP A 131 8.63 -12.17 -10.44
N LYS A 132 7.73 -12.16 -11.41
CA LYS A 132 7.97 -11.50 -12.70
C LYS A 132 6.79 -10.66 -13.17
N PHE A 133 7.12 -9.57 -13.83
CA PHE A 133 6.21 -8.81 -14.66
C PHE A 133 6.53 -9.10 -16.12
N ASP A 134 5.53 -9.46 -16.92
CA ASP A 134 5.65 -9.62 -18.36
C ASP A 134 4.87 -8.47 -19.03
N ALA A 135 5.51 -7.77 -19.96
CA ALA A 135 4.96 -6.67 -20.73
C ALA A 135 5.10 -6.98 -22.22
N SER A 136 4.00 -6.92 -22.98
CA SER A 136 4.03 -7.17 -24.41
C SER A 136 3.76 -5.92 -25.24
N SER A 137 4.67 -5.67 -26.16
CA SER A 137 4.60 -4.54 -27.11
C SER A 137 3.47 -4.69 -28.12
N ASP A 138 3.17 -5.94 -28.53
CA ASP A 138 2.11 -6.24 -29.50
C ASP A 138 0.73 -5.88 -28.92
N CYS A 139 0.50 -6.25 -27.67
CA CYS A 139 -0.71 -5.89 -26.94
C CYS A 139 -0.81 -4.37 -26.71
N LEU A 140 0.29 -3.71 -26.34
CA LEU A 140 0.33 -2.26 -26.11
C LEU A 140 0.16 -1.45 -27.42
N GLY A 141 0.44 -2.05 -28.57
CA GLY A 141 0.43 -1.38 -29.86
C GLY A 141 1.59 -0.41 -30.09
N PHE A 142 2.63 -0.47 -29.26
CA PHE A 142 3.85 0.34 -29.39
C PHE A 142 5.09 -0.40 -28.89
N SER A 143 6.26 0.00 -29.39
CA SER A 143 7.54 -0.57 -28.96
C SER A 143 7.89 -0.09 -27.56
N LEU A 144 8.32 -1.02 -26.71
CA LEU A 144 8.75 -0.75 -25.34
C LEU A 144 10.19 -0.23 -25.23
N ASN A 145 10.91 -0.07 -26.34
CA ASN A 145 12.29 0.41 -26.33
C ASN A 145 12.38 1.85 -25.80
N GLY A 146 13.18 2.06 -24.75
CA GLY A 146 13.35 3.36 -24.10
C GLY A 146 12.24 3.74 -23.11
N TYR A 147 11.26 2.86 -22.90
CA TYR A 147 10.29 3.01 -21.83
C TYR A 147 10.92 2.62 -20.49
N ALA A 148 10.32 3.06 -19.39
CA ALA A 148 10.73 2.70 -18.05
C ALA A 148 9.58 2.05 -17.29
N PHE A 149 9.87 0.99 -16.55
CA PHE A 149 8.93 0.37 -15.62
C PHE A 149 9.29 0.73 -14.19
N SER A 150 8.31 1.23 -13.45
CA SER A 150 8.49 1.71 -12.09
C SER A 150 7.46 1.09 -11.17
N LEU A 151 7.89 0.73 -9.96
CA LEU A 151 7.02 0.29 -8.87
C LEU A 151 7.00 1.34 -7.78
N LYS A 152 5.80 1.65 -7.30
CA LYS A 152 5.57 2.61 -6.22
C LYS A 152 4.81 1.95 -5.08
N PHE A 153 5.23 2.23 -3.86
CA PHE A 153 4.56 1.74 -2.67
C PHE A 153 3.44 2.71 -2.28
N ASN A 154 2.18 2.32 -2.48
CA ASN A 154 1.03 3.20 -2.23
C ASN A 154 0.99 3.76 -0.78
N PRO A 155 1.27 2.98 0.28
CA PRO A 155 1.17 3.48 1.66
C PRO A 155 2.12 4.63 2.02
N THR A 156 3.26 4.78 1.34
CA THR A 156 4.16 5.93 1.54
C THR A 156 4.30 6.83 0.33
N GLY A 157 3.87 6.37 -0.84
CA GLY A 157 4.12 7.01 -2.12
C GLY A 157 5.57 6.92 -2.59
N ASP A 158 6.43 6.16 -1.91
CA ASP A 158 7.84 6.03 -2.29
C ASP A 158 8.01 5.13 -3.51
N GLN A 159 8.92 5.50 -4.39
CA GLN A 159 9.34 4.66 -5.50
C GLN A 159 10.22 3.51 -4.96
N ILE A 160 9.77 2.28 -5.16
CA ILE A 160 10.49 1.06 -4.75
C ILE A 160 11.68 0.84 -5.68
N TYR A 161 11.42 0.94 -6.98
CA TYR A 161 12.42 0.72 -8.02
C TYR A 161 11.94 1.29 -9.35
N GLU A 162 12.89 1.57 -10.24
CA GLU A 162 12.62 1.92 -11.64
C GLU A 162 13.70 1.31 -12.51
N VAL A 163 13.26 0.74 -13.62
CA VAL A 163 14.10 0.06 -14.59
C VAL A 163 13.77 0.58 -15.97
N ASN A 164 14.78 0.82 -16.79
CA ASN A 164 14.59 1.18 -18.18
C ASN A 164 14.67 -0.08 -19.06
N PHE A 165 13.85 -0.10 -20.09
CA PHE A 165 13.84 -1.08 -21.17
C PHE A 165 14.78 -0.63 -22.29
#